data_AF-A0A2N2S2X2-F1
#
_entry.id   AF-A0A2N2S2X2-F1
#
_cell.length_a   1.000
_cell.length_b   1.000
_cell.length_c   1.000
_cell.angle_alpha   90.00
_cell.angle_beta   90.00
_cell.angle_gamma   90.00
#
_symmetry.space_group_name_H-M   'P 1'
#
loop_
_entity.id
_entity.type
_entity.pdbx_description
1 polymer ?
#
loop_
_entity_poly.entity_id
_entity_poly.type
_entity_poly.pdbx_seq_one_letter_code
_entity_poly.pdbx_strand_id
1 'polypeptide(L)'
;MNADEVARYLRDNPDFLSDHGELFTELTVPHPQHEGQAISLAERQLHALRDKIRLLEVKLAELIRFGEENDEISEKVHRLTLLLLEAHGYEGVRHELFSSMQQDFAIPHVALRIWNSVLARSDEDFAPVGEGVRLFAG
;
A
#
# COMPACT_ATOMS: atom_id res chain seq x y z
N MET A 1 18.17 -40.17 3.12
CA MET A 1 19.34 -39.45 3.68
C MET A 1 19.23 -39.53 5.19
N ASN A 2 20.11 -40.31 5.80
CA ASN A 2 20.13 -40.49 7.25
C ASN A 2 20.85 -39.29 7.91
N ALA A 3 20.54 -38.96 9.17
CA ALA A 3 21.16 -37.82 9.87
C ALA A 3 22.69 -37.93 9.90
N ASP A 4 23.22 -39.15 9.95
CA ASP A 4 24.66 -39.44 9.88
C ASP A 4 25.30 -39.07 8.54
N GLU A 5 24.57 -39.19 7.44
CA GLU A 5 25.06 -38.81 6.11
C GLU A 5 25.16 -37.29 5.97
N VAL A 6 24.18 -36.58 6.53
CA VAL A 6 24.16 -35.11 6.56
C VAL A 6 25.28 -34.58 7.46
N ALA A 7 25.49 -35.19 8.63
CA ALA A 7 26.56 -34.82 9.54
C ALA A 7 27.96 -35.05 8.92
N ARG A 8 28.13 -36.14 8.17
CA ARG A 8 29.39 -36.41 7.45
C ARG A 8 29.60 -35.41 6.31
N TYR A 9 28.57 -35.10 5.54
CA TYR A 9 28.63 -34.12 4.45
C TYR A 9 29.03 -32.71 4.96
N LEU A 10 28.45 -32.27 6.08
CA LEU A 10 28.79 -30.99 6.70
C LEU A 10 30.21 -30.96 7.29
N ARG A 11 30.74 -32.11 7.75
CA ARG A 11 32.12 -32.22 8.26
C ARG A 11 33.15 -32.17 7.14
N ASP A 12 32.83 -32.80 6.01
CA ASP A 12 33.71 -32.87 4.83
C ASP A 12 33.68 -31.55 4.03
N ASN A 13 32.68 -30.69 4.24
CA ASN A 13 32.52 -29.40 3.55
C ASN A 13 32.30 -28.26 4.58
N PRO A 14 33.34 -27.83 5.31
CA PRO A 14 33.22 -26.79 6.34
C PRO A 14 32.81 -25.42 5.78
N ASP A 15 33.15 -25.13 4.52
CA ASP A 15 32.80 -23.89 3.84
C ASP A 15 31.33 -23.83 3.41
N PHE A 16 30.63 -24.97 3.36
CA PHE A 16 29.23 -25.06 2.97
C PHE A 16 28.32 -24.17 3.83
N LEU A 17 28.60 -24.04 5.12
CA LEU A 17 27.83 -23.18 6.03
C LEU A 17 28.14 -21.69 5.84
N SER A 18 29.34 -21.37 5.36
CA SER A 18 29.75 -19.99 5.03
C SER A 18 29.14 -19.56 3.69
N ASP A 19 29.12 -20.46 2.71
CA ASP A 19 28.57 -20.22 1.37
C ASP A 19 27.03 -20.20 1.37
N HIS A 20 26.39 -20.86 2.33
CA HIS A 20 24.94 -20.89 2.53
C HIS A 20 24.51 -20.16 3.81
N GLY A 21 24.95 -18.92 4.02
CA GLY A 21 24.62 -18.11 5.20
C GLY A 21 23.12 -17.86 5.44
N GLU A 22 22.29 -17.92 4.39
CA GLU A 22 20.82 -17.89 4.51
C GLU A 22 20.30 -19.12 5.30
N LEU A 23 20.91 -20.29 5.06
CA LEU A 23 20.60 -21.52 5.79
C LEU A 23 20.93 -21.38 7.28
N PHE A 24 21.95 -20.60 7.65
CA PHE A 24 22.30 -20.28 9.05
C PHE A 24 21.29 -19.32 9.71
N THR A 25 20.58 -18.54 8.90
CA THR A 25 19.55 -17.62 9.38
C THR A 25 18.25 -18.38 9.68
N GLU A 26 18.00 -19.48 8.97
CA GLU A 26 16.85 -20.38 9.15
C GLU A 26 17.13 -21.55 10.11
N LEU A 27 18.35 -22.10 10.11
CA LEU A 27 18.80 -23.16 11.01
C LEU A 27 19.09 -22.55 12.38
N THR A 28 18.14 -22.70 13.28
CA THR A 28 18.43 -22.57 14.72
C THR A 28 19.25 -23.79 15.10
N VAL A 29 20.57 -23.65 15.17
CA VAL A 29 21.44 -24.71 15.73
C VAL A 29 21.41 -24.54 17.25
N PRO A 30 20.65 -25.36 17.99
CA PRO A 30 20.75 -25.34 19.44
C PRO A 30 22.18 -25.71 19.81
N HIS A 31 22.84 -24.88 20.62
CA HIS A 31 24.18 -25.19 21.10
C HIS A 31 24.19 -26.58 21.77
N PRO A 32 25.02 -27.53 21.29
CA PRO A 32 24.98 -28.93 21.73
C PRO A 32 25.48 -29.15 23.16
N GLN A 33 25.90 -28.09 23.87
CA GLN A 33 26.38 -28.21 25.25
C GLN A 33 25.25 -28.25 26.29
N HIS A 34 23.99 -28.01 25.92
CA HIS A 34 22.87 -27.98 26.87
C HIS A 34 21.72 -28.90 26.43
N GLU A 35 21.93 -30.21 26.57
CA GLU A 35 20.82 -31.17 26.65
C GLU A 35 19.98 -30.83 27.91
N GLY A 36 18.90 -30.07 27.70
CA GLY A 36 17.76 -30.07 28.63
C GLY A 36 17.52 -28.83 29.50
N GLN A 37 18.28 -27.72 29.39
CA GLN A 37 18.00 -26.56 30.24
C GLN A 37 18.26 -25.22 29.56
N ALA A 38 17.16 -24.51 29.28
CA ALA A 38 17.05 -23.10 28.90
C ALA A 38 17.68 -22.69 27.55
N ILE A 39 16.80 -22.24 26.64
CA ILE A 39 17.17 -21.41 25.48
C ILE A 39 17.98 -20.23 26.00
N SER A 40 19.15 -19.94 25.41
CA SER A 40 19.98 -18.82 25.87
C SER A 40 19.21 -17.51 25.71
N LEU A 41 19.29 -16.61 26.71
CA LEU A 41 18.63 -15.30 26.64
C LEU A 41 19.02 -14.55 25.35
N ALA A 42 20.26 -14.72 24.89
CA ALA A 42 20.76 -14.14 23.66
C ALA A 42 20.08 -14.73 22.40
N GLU A 43 19.84 -16.04 22.35
CA GLU A 43 19.11 -16.69 21.26
C GLU A 43 17.66 -16.18 21.20
N ARG A 44 16.99 -16.10 22.36
CA ARG A 44 15.62 -15.56 22.44
C ARG A 44 15.56 -14.08 22.04
N GLN A 45 16.57 -13.29 22.40
CA GLN A 45 16.70 -11.90 21.96
C GLN A 45 16.95 -11.79 20.46
N LEU A 46 17.78 -12.67 19.87
CA LEU A 46 18.05 -12.70 18.43
C LEU A 46 16.78 -13.04 17.63
N HIS A 47 16.01 -14.04 18.08
CA HIS A 47 14.72 -14.37 17.46
C HIS A 47 13.75 -13.19 17.55
N ALA A 48 13.60 -12.57 18.72
CA ALA A 48 12.74 -11.39 18.88
C ALA A 48 13.17 -10.21 18.01
N LEU A 49 14.48 -9.99 17.82
CA LEU A 49 15.01 -8.97 16.92
C LEU A 49 14.70 -9.30 15.46
N ARG A 50 14.90 -10.54 15.02
CA ARG A 50 14.56 -10.98 13.64
C ARG A 50 13.07 -10.83 13.35
N ASP A 51 12.20 -11.21 14.28
CA ASP A 51 10.76 -11.05 14.13
C ASP A 51 10.38 -9.56 14.08
N LYS A 52 11.03 -8.72 14.88
CA LYS A 52 10.82 -7.27 14.85
C LYS A 52 11.30 -6.64 13.54
N ILE A 53 12.42 -7.09 13.00
CA ILE A 53 12.92 -6.65 11.68
C ILE A 53 11.90 -7.01 10.61
N ARG A 54 11.45 -8.27 10.54
CA ARG A 54 10.43 -8.69 9.56
C ARG A 54 9.14 -7.87 9.67
N LEU A 55 8.68 -7.60 10.89
CA LEU A 55 7.49 -6.76 11.10
C LEU A 55 7.70 -5.33 10.59
N LEU A 56 8.89 -4.75 10.80
CA LEU A 56 9.22 -3.41 10.33
C LEU A 56 9.33 -3.37 8.81
N GLU A 57 9.92 -4.40 8.18
CA GLU A 57 10.01 -4.51 6.72
C GLU A 57 8.61 -4.56 6.08
N VAL A 58 7.69 -5.36 6.64
CA VAL A 58 6.30 -5.42 6.18
C VAL A 58 5.62 -4.05 6.30
N LYS A 59 5.77 -3.38 7.45
CA LYS A 59 5.19 -2.03 7.64
C LYS A 59 5.79 -1.00 6.70
N LEU A 60 7.09 -1.08 6.42
CA LEU A 60 7.74 -0.18 5.48
C LEU A 60 7.18 -0.39 4.06
N ALA A 61 7.02 -1.63 3.64
CA ALA A 61 6.42 -1.96 2.35
C ALA A 61 4.97 -1.44 2.24
N GLU A 62 4.18 -1.56 3.31
CA GLU A 62 2.83 -0.98 3.37
C GLU A 62 2.86 0.55 3.24
N LEU A 63 3.77 1.24 3.96
CA LEU A 63 3.91 2.69 3.88
C LEU A 63 4.34 3.16 2.49
N ILE A 64 5.26 2.45 1.85
CA ILE A 64 5.67 2.73 0.47
C ILE A 64 4.48 2.61 -0.47
N ARG A 65 3.70 1.53 -0.37
CA ARG A 65 2.49 1.33 -1.19
C ARG A 65 1.49 2.46 -0.99
N PHE A 66 1.25 2.89 0.25
CA PHE A 66 0.38 4.06 0.49
C PHE A 66 0.96 5.35 -0.08
N GLY A 67 2.29 5.51 -0.07
CA GLY A 67 2.97 6.62 -0.73
C GLY A 67 2.71 6.62 -2.24
N GLU A 68 2.91 5.48 -2.90
CA GLU A 68 2.67 5.33 -4.34
C GLU A 68 1.20 5.60 -4.71
N GLU A 69 0.25 5.03 -3.97
CA GLU A 69 -1.19 5.29 -4.17
C GLU A 69 -1.54 6.78 -3.99
N ASN A 70 -0.96 7.44 -2.98
CA ASN A 70 -1.17 8.87 -2.74
C ASN A 70 -0.55 9.75 -3.83
N ASP A 71 0.62 9.38 -4.34
CA ASP A 71 1.30 10.08 -5.43
C ASP A 71 0.47 9.97 -6.72
N GLU A 72 -0.06 8.79 -7.04
CA GLU A 72 -0.97 8.60 -8.18
C GLU A 72 -2.23 9.47 -8.07
N ILE A 73 -2.87 9.50 -6.89
CA ILE A 73 -4.03 10.36 -6.65
C ILE A 73 -3.66 11.84 -6.79
N SER A 74 -2.52 12.25 -6.22
CA SER A 74 -2.05 13.63 -6.26
C SER A 74 -1.79 14.10 -7.69
N GLU A 75 -1.20 13.24 -8.53
CA GLU A 75 -0.99 13.55 -9.94
C GLU A 75 -2.31 13.74 -10.69
N LYS A 76 -3.30 12.85 -10.47
CA LYS A 76 -4.63 12.96 -11.07
C LYS A 76 -5.34 14.25 -10.66
N VAL A 77 -5.29 14.60 -9.37
CA VAL A 77 -5.87 15.86 -8.85
C VAL A 77 -5.19 17.07 -9.45
N HIS A 78 -3.86 17.06 -9.55
CA HIS A 78 -3.12 18.16 -10.17
C HIS A 78 -3.51 18.35 -11.64
N ARG A 79 -3.56 17.25 -12.40
CA ARG A 79 -3.99 17.26 -13.81
C ARG A 79 -5.42 17.78 -13.97
N LEU A 80 -6.36 17.29 -13.17
CA LEU A 80 -7.74 17.78 -13.15
C LEU A 80 -7.78 19.29 -12.87
N THR A 81 -6.99 19.76 -11.90
CA THR A 81 -6.94 21.19 -11.56
C THR A 81 -6.48 22.03 -12.77
N LEU A 82 -5.46 21.58 -13.50
CA LEU A 82 -5.00 22.28 -14.71
C LEU A 82 -6.06 22.29 -15.82
N LEU A 83 -6.72 21.15 -16.07
CA LEU A 83 -7.80 21.06 -17.06
C LEU A 83 -8.97 22.00 -16.71
N LEU A 84 -9.36 22.07 -15.43
CA LEU A 84 -10.42 22.97 -14.98
C LEU A 84 -10.03 24.45 -15.07
N LEU A 85 -8.75 24.78 -14.91
CA LEU A 85 -8.24 26.16 -15.08
C LEU A 85 -8.21 26.60 -16.55
N GLU A 86 -7.93 25.67 -17.46
CA GLU A 86 -7.93 25.93 -18.91
C GLU A 86 -9.36 25.95 -19.49
N ALA A 87 -10.28 25.19 -18.90
CA ALA A 87 -11.65 25.09 -19.35
C ALA A 87 -12.37 26.46 -19.33
N HIS A 88 -13.05 26.77 -20.43
CA HIS A 88 -13.79 28.01 -20.58
C HIS A 88 -15.30 27.79 -20.51
N GLY A 89 -15.93 28.50 -19.58
CA GLY A 89 -17.36 28.44 -19.36
C GLY A 89 -17.82 27.12 -18.72
N TYR A 90 -19.10 27.07 -18.40
CA TYR A 90 -19.68 25.95 -17.65
C TYR A 90 -19.61 24.62 -18.43
N GLU A 91 -19.88 24.61 -19.74
CA GLU A 91 -19.85 23.37 -20.52
C GLU A 91 -18.47 22.72 -20.54
N GLY A 92 -17.42 23.53 -20.73
CA GLY A 92 -16.05 23.04 -20.71
C GLY A 92 -15.69 22.46 -19.35
N VAL A 93 -15.97 23.21 -18.27
CA VAL A 93 -15.71 22.78 -16.90
C VAL A 93 -16.45 21.48 -16.58
N ARG A 94 -17.73 21.38 -16.95
CA ARG A 94 -18.54 20.17 -16.75
C ARG A 94 -17.95 18.99 -17.53
N HIS A 95 -17.59 19.20 -18.78
CA HIS A 95 -17.02 18.15 -19.63
C HIS A 95 -15.72 17.60 -19.04
N GLU A 96 -14.76 18.47 -18.73
CA GLU A 96 -13.47 18.08 -18.16
C GLU A 96 -13.64 17.36 -16.81
N LEU A 97 -14.52 17.88 -15.94
CA LEU A 97 -14.80 17.25 -14.65
C LEU A 97 -15.36 15.83 -14.80
N PHE A 98 -16.40 15.65 -15.62
CA PHE A 98 -17.01 14.33 -15.80
C PHE A 98 -16.05 13.35 -16.50
N SER A 99 -15.28 13.84 -17.48
CA SER A 99 -14.28 13.04 -18.19
C SER A 99 -13.21 12.53 -17.22
N SER A 100 -12.60 13.42 -16.44
CA SER A 100 -11.55 13.04 -15.49
C SER A 100 -12.07 12.09 -14.40
N MET A 101 -13.27 12.34 -13.85
CA MET A 101 -13.87 11.45 -12.86
C MET A 101 -14.08 10.02 -13.40
N GLN A 102 -14.49 9.89 -14.67
CA GLN A 102 -14.72 8.57 -15.29
C GLN A 102 -13.42 7.90 -15.77
N GLN A 103 -12.48 8.67 -16.32
CA GLN A 103 -11.28 8.14 -16.97
C GLN A 103 -10.09 8.03 -16.01
N ASP A 104 -9.79 9.09 -15.26
CA ASP A 104 -8.63 9.14 -14.37
C ASP A 104 -8.92 8.49 -13.02
N PHE A 105 -10.11 8.77 -12.47
CA PHE A 105 -10.54 8.26 -11.16
C PHE A 105 -11.37 6.96 -11.23
N ALA A 106 -11.69 6.49 -12.44
CA ALA A 106 -12.48 5.28 -12.68
C ALA A 106 -13.83 5.24 -11.93
N ILE A 107 -14.48 6.40 -11.76
CA ILE A 107 -15.76 6.53 -11.07
C ILE A 107 -16.90 6.27 -12.08
N PRO A 108 -17.69 5.20 -11.92
CA PRO A 108 -18.68 4.79 -12.93
C PRO A 108 -19.91 5.70 -12.99
N HIS A 109 -20.28 6.32 -11.87
CA HIS A 109 -21.45 7.17 -11.77
C HIS A 109 -21.06 8.52 -11.18
N VAL A 110 -21.16 9.55 -12.00
CA VAL A 110 -20.83 10.94 -11.64
C VAL A 110 -22.08 11.78 -11.82
N ALA A 111 -22.41 12.59 -10.83
CA ALA A 111 -23.50 13.55 -10.89
C ALA A 111 -23.02 14.90 -10.34
N LEU A 112 -23.35 15.98 -11.03
CA LEU A 112 -23.06 17.34 -10.61
C LEU A 112 -24.38 18.06 -10.33
N ARG A 113 -24.44 18.78 -9.20
CA ARG A 113 -25.58 19.62 -8.84
C ARG A 113 -25.07 20.99 -8.43
N ILE A 114 -25.67 22.04 -9.00
CA ILE A 114 -25.31 23.42 -8.71
C ILE A 114 -26.40 24.06 -7.86
N TRP A 115 -26.00 24.66 -6.74
CA TRP A 115 -26.88 25.44 -5.88
C TRP A 115 -26.64 26.93 -6.04
N ASN A 116 -27.68 27.72 -5.77
CA ASN A 116 -27.63 29.19 -5.78
C ASN A 116 -27.06 29.77 -7.08
N SER A 117 -27.32 29.10 -8.22
CA SER A 117 -26.86 29.63 -9.50
C SER A 117 -27.66 30.87 -9.88
N VAL A 118 -26.96 31.91 -10.30
CA VAL A 118 -27.55 33.08 -10.95
C VAL A 118 -28.04 32.73 -12.37
N LEU A 119 -27.48 31.66 -12.94
CA LEU A 119 -27.87 31.13 -14.25
C LEU A 119 -29.05 30.17 -14.08
N ALA A 120 -30.18 30.48 -14.69
CA ALA A 120 -31.29 29.56 -14.84
C ALA A 120 -31.09 28.74 -16.12
N ARG A 121 -30.74 27.47 -15.98
CA ARG A 121 -30.56 26.53 -17.10
C ARG A 121 -31.51 25.34 -16.95
N SER A 122 -31.93 24.78 -18.07
CA SER A 122 -32.84 23.62 -18.12
C SER A 122 -32.11 22.28 -17.94
N ASP A 123 -30.79 22.30 -17.86
CA ASP A 123 -29.95 21.11 -17.70
C ASP A 123 -30.19 20.47 -16.32
N GLU A 124 -30.09 19.13 -16.24
CA GLU A 124 -30.33 18.40 -15.00
C GLU A 124 -29.48 18.93 -13.84
N ASP A 125 -28.24 19.33 -14.10
CA ASP A 125 -27.31 19.87 -13.10
C ASP A 125 -27.86 21.08 -12.31
N PHE A 126 -28.83 21.82 -12.87
CA PHE A 126 -29.47 22.99 -12.25
C PHE A 126 -30.86 22.66 -11.68
N ALA A 127 -31.31 21.41 -11.78
CA ALA A 127 -32.59 20.99 -11.23
C ALA A 127 -32.63 21.24 -9.71
N PRO A 128 -33.79 21.68 -9.16
CA PRO A 128 -33.92 21.94 -7.73
C PRO A 128 -33.64 20.66 -6.94
N VAL A 129 -32.64 20.73 -6.07
CA VAL A 129 -32.23 19.63 -5.21
C VAL A 129 -33.02 19.68 -3.90
N GLY A 130 -33.72 18.60 -3.57
CA GLY A 130 -34.44 18.45 -2.30
C GLY A 130 -33.48 18.46 -1.09
N GLU A 131 -33.98 18.87 0.07
CA GLU A 131 -33.16 19.05 1.30
C GLU A 131 -32.37 17.79 1.69
N GLY A 132 -32.92 16.59 1.46
CA GLY A 132 -32.24 15.34 1.79
C GLY A 132 -30.90 15.14 1.07
N VAL A 133 -30.76 15.60 -0.18
CA VAL A 133 -29.50 15.47 -0.94
C VAL A 133 -28.48 16.53 -0.51
N ARG A 134 -28.93 17.68 -0.01
CA ARG A 134 -28.05 18.70 0.57
C ARG A 134 -27.37 18.22 1.85
N LEU A 135 -28.04 17.35 2.61
CA LEU A 135 -27.52 16.76 3.85
C LEU A 135 -26.41 15.72 3.63
N PHE A 136 -26.36 15.04 2.48
CA PHE A 136 -25.31 14.05 2.19
C PHE A 136 -24.03 14.67 1.59
N ALA A 137 -24.11 15.91 1.13
CA ALA A 137 -23.00 16.64 0.50
C ALA A 137 -22.38 17.71 1.43
N GLY A 138 -22.80 17.77 2.70
CA GLY A 138 -22.31 18.68 3.73
C GLY A 138 -21.68 17.94 4.89
#